data_AF-A0AA96M8H0-F1
#
_entry.id   AF-A0AA96M8H0-F1
#
_cell.length_a   1.000
_cell.length_b   1.000
_cell.length_c   1.000
_cell.angle_alpha   90.00
_cell.angle_beta   90.00
_cell.angle_gamma   90.00
#
_symmetry.space_group_name_H-M   'P 1'
#
loop_
_entity.id
_entity.type
_entity.pdbx_description
1 polymer ?
#
loop_
_entity_poly.entity_id
_entity_poly.type
_entity_poly.pdbx_seq_one_letter_code
_entity_poly.pdbx_strand_id
1 'polypeptide(L)'
;MNLNHSQVEHIKYGTGTVVSHAEERITVGFAGVAGEKSFLYPEAFEQYLQVKDPKLQAQIREELNVKAEQAAAEQLLREQRRLAELARLEEEKLAAKNAKSKARRKTAQVKD
;
A
#
# COMPACT_ATOMS: atom_id res chain seq x y z
N MET A 1 -18.66 9.20 -1.54
CA MET A 1 -19.38 9.18 -0.24
C MET A 1 -19.11 10.49 0.50
N ASN A 2 -20.01 10.97 1.37
CA ASN A 2 -19.77 12.17 2.19
C ASN A 2 -19.98 11.84 3.68
N LEU A 3 -18.96 12.10 4.50
CA LEU A 3 -18.97 11.86 5.94
C LEU A 3 -19.27 13.09 6.80
N ASN A 4 -19.39 14.28 6.21
CA ASN A 4 -19.63 15.51 6.96
C ASN A 4 -20.87 15.38 7.85
N HIS A 5 -20.74 15.80 9.11
CA HIS A 5 -21.76 15.72 10.16
C HIS A 5 -22.13 14.29 10.61
N SER A 6 -21.42 13.26 10.14
CA SER A 6 -21.63 11.89 10.62
C SER A 6 -21.07 11.71 12.03
N GLN A 7 -21.80 10.98 12.86
CA GLN A 7 -21.28 10.55 14.16
C GLN A 7 -20.34 9.36 14.00
N VAL A 8 -19.19 9.47 14.65
CA VAL A 8 -18.17 8.43 14.75
C VAL A 8 -17.86 8.13 16.20
N GLU A 9 -17.33 6.95 16.46
CA GLU A 9 -16.80 6.54 17.74
C GLU A 9 -15.32 6.22 17.59
N HIS A 10 -14.48 6.90 18.38
CA HIS A 10 -13.05 6.67 18.45
C HIS A 10 -12.68 5.90 19.71
N ILE A 11 -11.84 4.87 19.58
CA ILE A 11 -11.47 3.97 20.70
C ILE A 11 -10.93 4.69 21.95
N LYS A 12 -10.30 5.86 21.78
CA LYS A 12 -9.69 6.65 22.88
C LYS A 12 -10.45 7.92 23.22
N TYR A 13 -11.12 8.53 22.24
CA TYR A 13 -11.71 9.86 22.39
C TYR A 13 -13.24 9.80 22.53
N GLY A 14 -13.82 8.61 22.38
CA GLY A 14 -15.26 8.39 22.46
C GLY A 14 -15.98 8.92 21.23
N THR A 15 -17.23 9.35 21.43
CA THR A 15 -18.07 9.87 20.34
C THR A 15 -17.55 11.21 19.82
N GLY A 16 -17.42 11.33 18.50
CA GLY A 16 -17.08 12.54 17.79
C GLY A 16 -18.00 12.78 16.59
N THR A 17 -17.96 13.99 16.05
CA THR A 17 -18.69 14.36 14.82
C THR A 17 -17.69 14.76 13.75
N VAL A 18 -17.83 14.21 12.55
CA VAL A 18 -16.98 14.61 11.41
C VAL A 18 -17.32 16.05 11.04
N VAL A 19 -16.33 16.94 11.14
CA VAL A 19 -16.46 18.37 10.80
C VAL A 19 -15.94 18.68 9.39
N SER A 20 -15.05 17.84 8.85
CA SER A 20 -14.54 17.97 7.49
C SER A 20 -14.12 16.62 6.93
N HIS A 21 -14.34 16.44 5.63
CA HIS A 21 -13.97 15.25 4.88
C HIS A 21 -13.31 15.67 3.57
N ALA A 22 -12.06 15.24 3.41
CA ALA A 22 -11.26 15.34 2.19
C ALA A 22 -10.86 13.92 1.74
N GLU A 23 -10.32 13.80 0.52
CA GLU A 23 -10.01 12.50 -0.11
C GLU A 23 -9.10 11.61 0.75
N GLU A 24 -8.09 12.17 1.41
CA GLU A 24 -7.12 11.40 2.20
C GLU A 24 -7.29 11.55 3.70
N ARG A 25 -8.15 12.47 4.16
CA ARG A 25 -8.26 12.82 5.59
C ARG A 25 -9.65 13.25 5.99
N ILE A 26 -10.03 12.89 7.21
CA ILE A 26 -11.20 13.43 7.91
C ILE A 26 -10.77 14.19 9.16
N THR A 27 -11.50 15.24 9.51
CA THR A 27 -11.38 15.91 10.80
C THR A 27 -12.63 15.62 11.61
N VAL A 28 -12.42 15.16 12.84
CA VAL A 28 -13.48 14.82 13.79
C VAL A 28 -13.37 15.76 14.98
N GLY A 29 -14.46 16.43 15.30
CA GLY A 29 -14.63 17.17 16.55
C GLY A 29 -15.07 16.22 17.66
N PHE A 30 -14.22 16.05 18.67
CA PHE A 30 -14.57 15.33 19.90
C PHE A 30 -14.94 16.31 21.00
N ALA A 31 -15.87 15.91 21.87
CA ALA A 31 -16.24 16.71 23.02
C ALA A 31 -15.11 16.77 24.06
N GLY A 32 -15.09 17.83 24.87
CA GLY A 32 -14.15 17.99 25.98
C GLY A 32 -12.73 18.38 25.55
N VAL A 33 -11.72 17.93 26.29
CA VAL A 33 -10.31 18.33 26.12
C VAL A 33 -9.64 17.77 24.86
N ALA A 34 -10.26 16.79 24.20
CA ALA A 34 -9.72 16.19 22.98
C ALA A 34 -9.76 17.15 21.79
N GLY A 35 -10.83 17.96 21.70
CA GLY A 35 -11.03 18.92 20.62
C GLY A 35 -11.10 18.28 19.24
N GLU A 36 -10.67 19.02 18.21
CA GLU A 36 -10.61 18.52 16.85
C GLU A 36 -9.34 17.69 16.61
N LYS A 37 -9.50 16.57 15.91
CA LYS A 37 -8.41 15.70 15.46
C LYS A 37 -8.60 15.28 14.01
N SER A 38 -7.50 15.26 13.27
CA SER A 38 -7.50 14.80 11.88
C SER A 38 -6.91 13.41 11.76
N PHE A 39 -7.56 12.55 11.00
CA PHE A 39 -7.20 11.16 10.76
C PHE A 39 -7.06 10.88 9.26
N LEU A 40 -6.29 9.86 8.92
CA LEU A 40 -6.19 9.36 7.55
C LEU A 40 -7.50 8.66 7.16
N TYR A 41 -7.95 8.93 5.94
CA TYR A 41 -9.13 8.32 5.36
C TYR A 41 -8.73 7.47 4.15
N PRO A 42 -9.28 6.25 4.01
CA PRO A 42 -10.20 5.57 4.93
C PRO A 42 -9.51 4.82 6.09
N GLU A 43 -8.18 4.80 6.20
CA GLU A 43 -7.40 3.89 7.06
C GLU A 43 -7.75 3.97 8.55
N ALA A 44 -8.10 5.15 9.06
CA ALA A 44 -8.43 5.28 10.48
C ALA A 44 -9.66 4.45 10.89
N PHE A 45 -10.53 4.08 9.95
CA PHE A 45 -11.69 3.22 10.20
C PHE A 45 -11.34 1.73 10.32
N GLU A 46 -10.10 1.31 10.03
CA GLU A 46 -9.68 -0.07 10.27
C GLU A 46 -9.49 -0.37 11.76
N GLN A 47 -8.96 0.61 12.50
CA GLN A 47 -8.44 0.37 13.86
C GLN A 47 -8.98 1.34 14.91
N TYR A 48 -9.31 2.56 14.51
CA TYR A 48 -9.50 3.65 15.48
C TYR A 48 -10.91 4.23 15.46
N LEU A 49 -11.59 4.23 14.32
CA LEU A 49 -12.89 4.87 14.11
C LEU A 49 -13.96 3.88 13.65
N GLN A 50 -15.17 4.09 14.13
CA GLN A 50 -16.38 3.44 13.60
C GLN A 50 -17.45 4.50 13.37
N VAL A 51 -18.08 4.49 12.20
CA VAL A 51 -19.23 5.35 11.92
C VAL A 51 -20.49 4.67 12.49
N LYS A 52 -21.39 5.44 13.10
CA LYS A 52 -22.62 4.88 13.68
C LYS A 52 -23.66 4.47 12.65
N ASP A 53 -23.62 5.05 11.46
CA ASP A 53 -24.50 4.66 10.36
C ASP A 53 -23.98 3.37 9.69
N PRO A 54 -24.70 2.23 9.81
CA PRO A 54 -24.24 0.97 9.26
C PRO A 54 -24.09 0.98 7.73
N LYS A 55 -24.84 1.83 7.01
CA LYS A 55 -24.70 1.95 5.54
C LYS A 55 -23.38 2.61 5.17
N LEU A 56 -23.04 3.70 5.86
CA LEU A 56 -21.77 4.39 5.66
C LEU A 56 -20.59 3.51 6.14
N GLN A 57 -20.75 2.78 7.24
CA GLN A 57 -19.72 1.85 7.71
C GLN A 57 -19.44 0.75 6.67
N ALA A 58 -20.48 0.22 6.02
CA ALA A 58 -20.31 -0.77 4.96
C ALA A 58 -19.58 -0.19 3.74
N GLN A 59 -19.91 1.04 3.33
CA GLN A 59 -19.23 1.73 2.22
C GLN A 59 -17.75 1.98 2.50
N ILE A 60 -17.40 2.44 3.70
CA ILE A 60 -15.99 2.63 4.10
C ILE A 60 -15.24 1.31 4.07
N ARG A 61 -15.87 0.23 4.54
CA ARG A 61 -15.24 -1.08 4.57
C ARG A 61 -15.00 -1.66 3.18
N GLU A 62 -15.91 -1.40 2.25
CA GLU A 62 -15.70 -1.73 0.84
C GLU A 62 -14.53 -0.94 0.25
N GLU A 63 -14.46 0.37 0.53
CA GLU A 63 -13.34 1.22 0.07
C GLU A 63 -11.99 0.75 0.62
N LEU A 64 -11.94 0.33 1.89
CA LEU A 64 -10.76 -0.26 2.51
C LEU A 64 -10.35 -1.57 1.84
N ASN A 65 -11.31 -2.45 1.54
CA ASN A 65 -11.03 -3.71 0.84
C ASN A 65 -10.45 -3.45 -0.56
N VAL A 66 -11.06 -2.55 -1.34
CA VAL A 66 -10.57 -2.18 -2.67
C VAL A 66 -9.16 -1.59 -2.59
N LYS A 67 -8.89 -0.72 -1.61
CA LYS A 67 -7.56 -0.13 -1.41
C LYS A 67 -6.52 -1.19 -1.03
N ALA A 68 -6.88 -2.14 -0.18
CA ALA A 68 -6.02 -3.25 0.20
C ALA A 68 -5.71 -4.18 -0.99
N GLU A 69 -6.70 -4.49 -1.82
CA GLU A 69 -6.52 -5.28 -3.04
C GLU A 69 -5.60 -4.59 -4.05
N GLN A 70 -5.80 -3.28 -4.26
CA GLN A 70 -4.93 -2.48 -5.13
C GLN A 70 -3.48 -2.45 -4.60
N ALA A 71 -3.30 -2.24 -3.31
CA ALA A 71 -1.98 -2.27 -2.68
C ALA A 71 -1.32 -3.64 -2.85
N ALA A 72 -2.05 -4.74 -2.61
CA ALA A 72 -1.53 -6.09 -2.79
C ALA A 72 -1.14 -6.39 -4.25
N ALA A 73 -1.98 -5.98 -5.21
CA ALA A 73 -1.69 -6.13 -6.64
C ALA A 73 -0.44 -5.33 -7.06
N GLU A 74 -0.28 -4.12 -6.54
CA GLU A 74 0.90 -3.30 -6.81
C GLU A 74 2.18 -3.93 -6.22
N GLN A 75 2.11 -4.45 -4.99
CA GLN A 75 3.24 -5.15 -4.38
C GLN A 75 3.63 -6.40 -5.20
N LEU A 76 2.65 -7.19 -5.63
CA LEU A 76 2.90 -8.36 -6.47
C LEU A 76 3.55 -7.99 -7.81
N LEU A 77 3.11 -6.89 -8.44
CA LEU A 77 3.72 -6.40 -9.68
C LEU A 77 5.16 -5.93 -9.45
N ARG A 78 5.42 -5.23 -8.35
CA ARG A 78 6.78 -4.79 -7.98
C ARG A 78 7.69 -5.99 -7.73
N GLU A 79 7.19 -7.03 -7.06
CA GLU A 79 7.94 -8.27 -6.82
C GLU A 79 8.25 -9.02 -8.12
N GLN A 80 7.26 -9.18 -9.01
CA GLN A 80 7.48 -9.80 -10.32
C GLN A 80 8.55 -9.08 -11.14
N ARG A 81 8.52 -7.74 -11.16
CA ARG A 81 9.55 -6.93 -11.85
C ARG A 81 10.93 -7.17 -11.27
N ARG A 82 11.04 -7.21 -9.93
CA ARG A 82 12.30 -7.49 -9.24
C ARG A 82 12.84 -8.88 -9.60
N LEU A 83 11.99 -9.91 -9.61
CA LEU A 83 12.39 -11.27 -9.97
C LEU A 83 12.83 -11.38 -11.43
N ALA A 84 12.11 -10.74 -12.36
CA ALA A 84 12.47 -10.71 -13.77
C ALA A 84 13.83 -10.02 -14.01
N GLU A 85 14.10 -8.93 -13.29
CA GLU A 85 15.39 -8.23 -13.37
C GLU A 85 16.54 -9.11 -12.86
N LEU A 86 16.35 -9.80 -11.73
CA LEU A 86 17.33 -10.73 -11.19
C LEU A 86 17.63 -11.88 -12.16
N ALA A 87 16.61 -12.47 -12.76
CA ALA A 87 16.76 -13.52 -13.76
C ALA A 87 17.56 -13.03 -14.98
N ARG A 88 17.27 -11.83 -15.50
CA ARG A 88 18.00 -11.23 -16.63
C ARG A 88 19.48 -11.04 -16.30
N LEU A 89 19.79 -10.54 -15.10
CA LEU A 89 21.17 -10.33 -14.65
C LEU A 89 21.92 -11.66 -14.48
N GLU A 90 21.24 -12.72 -14.05
CA GLU A 90 21.85 -14.04 -13.93
C GLU A 90 22.15 -14.65 -15.30
N GLU A 91 21.22 -14.56 -16.25
CA GLU A 91 21.42 -15.01 -17.62
C GLU A 91 22.59 -14.28 -18.30
N GLU A 92 22.67 -12.95 -18.14
CA GLU A 92 23.78 -12.14 -18.67
C GLU A 92 25.13 -12.58 -18.07
N LYS A 93 25.18 -12.82 -16.75
CA LYS A 93 26.39 -13.33 -16.07
C LYS A 93 26.79 -14.70 -16.59
N LEU A 94 25.83 -15.60 -16.81
CA LEU A 94 26.10 -16.94 -17.33
C LEU A 94 26.61 -16.86 -18.78
N ALA A 95 25.99 -16.05 -19.62
CA ALA A 95 26.43 -15.81 -21.00
C ALA A 95 27.85 -15.22 -21.04
N ALA A 96 28.15 -14.23 -20.19
CA ALA A 96 29.49 -13.65 -20.09
C ALA A 96 30.55 -14.66 -19.62
N LYS A 97 30.22 -15.52 -18.63
CA LYS A 97 31.11 -16.61 -18.19
C LYS A 97 31.38 -17.60 -19.33
N ASN A 98 30.35 -17.99 -20.07
CA ASN A 98 30.46 -18.92 -21.20
C ASN A 98 31.24 -18.33 -22.39
N ALA A 99 31.09 -17.03 -22.66
CA ALA A 99 31.89 -16.34 -23.69
C ALA A 99 33.38 -16.30 -23.32
N LYS A 100 33.70 -15.99 -22.04
CA LYS A 100 35.09 -15.98 -21.53
C LYS A 100 35.74 -17.37 -21.59
N SER A 101 35.00 -18.43 -21.26
CA SER A 101 35.54 -19.80 -21.32
C SER A 101 35.79 -20.28 -22.76
N LYS A 102 34.90 -19.94 -23.71
CA LYS A 102 35.12 -20.20 -25.15
C LYS A 102 36.33 -19.44 -25.70
N ALA A 103 36.50 -18.15 -25.36
CA ALA A 103 37.63 -17.34 -25.79
C ALA A 103 38.98 -17.89 -25.30
N ARG A 104 39.04 -18.36 -24.05
CA ARG A 104 40.23 -19.01 -23.46
C ARG A 104 40.61 -20.32 -24.17
N ARG A 105 39.63 -21.16 -24.52
CA ARG A 105 39.91 -22.43 -25.24
C ARG A 105 40.45 -22.17 -26.66
N LYS A 106 39.94 -21.14 -27.34
CA LYS A 106 40.35 -20.81 -28.71
C LYS A 106 41.78 -20.25 -28.79
N THR A 107 42.23 -19.51 -27.77
CA THR A 107 43.61 -19.01 -27.70
C THR A 107 44.63 -20.07 -27.29
N ALA A 108 44.22 -21.13 -26.60
CA ALA A 108 45.09 -22.27 -26.28
C ALA A 108 45.34 -23.17 -27.50
N GLN A 109 44.35 -23.41 -28.37
CA GLN A 109 44.48 -24.25 -29.57
C GLN A 109 45.23 -23.61 -30.74
N VAL A 110 45.52 -22.30 -30.69
CA VAL A 110 46.24 -21.58 -31.78
C VAL A 110 47.75 -21.49 -31.49
N LYS A 111 48.21 -22.02 -30.35
CA LYS A 111 49.62 -21.96 -29.91
C LYS A 111 50.39 -23.28 -30.09
N ASP A 112 49.77 -24.32 -30.63
CA ASP A 112 50.41 -25.58 -31.06
C ASP A 112 50.37 -25.67 -32.60
#